data_AF-J3AIJ3-F1
#
_entry.id   AF-J3AIJ3-F1
#
_cell.length_a   1.000
_cell.length_b   1.000
_cell.length_c   1.000
_cell.angle_alpha   90.00
_cell.angle_beta   90.00
_cell.angle_gamma   90.00
#
_symmetry.space_group_name_H-M   'P 1'
#
loop_
_entity.id
_entity.type
_entity.pdbx_description
1 polymer ?
#
loop_
_entity_poly.entity_id
_entity_poly.type
_entity_poly.pdbx_seq_one_letter_code
_entity_poly.pdbx_strand_id
1 'polypeptide(L)'
;MKQTKIISAAALAFAAIPVTAMAVVPTMYEESAARAEEDRIIQAPIGGIEGKNWYNYRANVNETQKELSSDLRHASDIEDQRDAWEEYGTELRGERGKYVKAMAKKGYRVPTVYIEGL
;
A
#
# COMPACT_ATOMS: atom_id res chain seq x y z
N MET A 1 76.92 1.16 -7.23
CA MET A 1 76.00 0.25 -7.96
C MET A 1 75.51 -0.77 -6.94
N LYS A 2 74.23 -1.01 -6.66
CA LYS A 2 72.98 -0.91 -7.41
C LYS A 2 71.85 -0.57 -6.43
N GLN A 3 70.91 0.27 -6.87
CA GLN A 3 69.62 0.43 -6.21
C GLN A 3 68.75 -0.78 -6.52
N THR A 4 68.09 -1.36 -5.51
CA THR A 4 67.05 -2.36 -5.72
C THR A 4 65.73 -1.79 -5.22
N LYS A 5 64.89 -1.37 -6.17
CA LYS A 5 63.51 -0.95 -5.94
C LYS A 5 62.68 -2.19 -5.61
N ILE A 6 62.07 -2.24 -4.43
CA ILE A 6 61.03 -3.22 -4.12
C ILE A 6 59.70 -2.45 -4.17
N ILE A 7 58.97 -2.64 -5.26
CA ILE A 7 57.60 -2.17 -5.44
C ILE A 7 56.72 -3.18 -4.69
N SER A 8 56.24 -2.82 -3.51
CA SER A 8 55.26 -3.64 -2.78
C SER A 8 53.87 -3.38 -3.37
N ALA A 9 53.30 -4.42 -3.98
CA ALA A 9 51.96 -4.43 -4.55
C ALA A 9 50.91 -4.27 -3.45
N ALA A 10 50.12 -3.19 -3.51
CA ALA A 10 48.90 -3.05 -2.74
C ALA A 10 47.78 -3.85 -3.42
N ALA A 11 47.43 -5.01 -2.83
CA ALA A 11 46.25 -5.75 -3.24
C ALA A 11 44.99 -5.01 -2.73
N LEU A 12 44.30 -4.29 -3.62
CA LEU A 12 42.93 -3.85 -3.37
C LEU A 12 42.02 -5.08 -3.42
N ALA A 13 41.62 -5.58 -2.25
CA ALA A 13 40.49 -6.48 -2.14
C ALA A 13 39.21 -5.66 -2.33
N PHE A 14 38.69 -5.59 -3.55
CA PHE A 14 37.30 -5.18 -3.78
C PHE A 14 36.41 -6.27 -3.20
N ALA A 15 35.83 -6.02 -2.02
CA ALA A 15 34.74 -6.83 -1.50
C ALA A 15 33.56 -6.71 -2.49
N ALA A 16 33.24 -7.81 -3.16
CA ALA A 16 32.05 -7.90 -4.00
C ALA A 16 30.83 -7.78 -3.09
N ILE A 17 30.18 -6.61 -3.09
CA ILE A 17 28.86 -6.44 -2.49
C ILE A 17 27.89 -7.23 -3.39
N PRO A 18 27.18 -8.25 -2.89
CA PRO A 18 26.17 -8.93 -3.68
C PRO A 18 25.06 -7.93 -3.97
N VAL A 19 24.97 -7.46 -5.21
CA VAL A 19 23.82 -6.73 -5.71
C VAL A 19 22.70 -7.76 -5.88
N THR A 20 21.84 -7.87 -4.88
CA THR A 20 20.59 -8.63 -5.03
C THR A 20 19.70 -7.85 -6.01
N ALA A 21 19.58 -8.35 -7.24
CA ALA A 21 18.60 -7.85 -8.18
C ALA A 21 17.21 -8.10 -7.59
N MET A 22 16.54 -7.04 -7.14
CA MET A 22 15.12 -7.11 -6.83
C MET A 22 14.38 -7.27 -8.15
N ALA A 23 13.80 -8.44 -8.38
CA ALA A 23 12.88 -8.63 -9.49
C ALA A 23 11.67 -7.72 -9.25
N VAL A 24 11.56 -6.64 -10.04
CA VAL A 24 10.35 -5.84 -10.11
C VAL A 24 9.31 -6.71 -10.82
N VAL A 25 8.43 -7.35 -10.06
CA VAL A 25 7.25 -7.97 -10.64
C VAL A 25 6.34 -6.83 -11.10
N PRO A 26 5.99 -6.74 -12.39
CA PRO A 26 5.08 -5.71 -12.87
C PRO A 26 3.73 -5.88 -12.17
N THR A 27 3.30 -4.88 -11.40
CA THR A 27 1.94 -4.80 -10.85
C THR A 27 1.01 -4.18 -11.87
N MET A 28 -0.24 -4.65 -11.92
CA MET A 28 -1.28 -4.04 -12.76
C MET A 28 -1.63 -2.63 -12.25
N TYR A 29 -2.11 -1.77 -13.14
CA TYR A 29 -2.52 -0.42 -12.75
C TYR A 29 -3.64 -0.44 -11.72
N GLU A 30 -4.65 -1.28 -11.91
CA GLU A 30 -5.82 -1.42 -11.07
C GLU A 30 -5.44 -1.92 -9.67
N GLU A 31 -4.53 -2.90 -9.59
CA GLU A 31 -3.95 -3.32 -8.32
C GLU A 31 -3.25 -2.16 -7.62
N SER A 32 -2.38 -1.42 -8.33
CA SER A 32 -1.67 -0.28 -7.75
C SER A 32 -2.62 0.81 -7.25
N ALA A 33 -3.68 1.09 -8.01
CA ALA A 33 -4.70 2.07 -7.67
C ALA A 33 -5.52 1.64 -6.44
N ALA A 34 -5.86 0.35 -6.37
CA ALA A 34 -6.61 -0.20 -5.25
C ALA A 34 -5.76 -0.26 -3.97
N ARG A 35 -4.46 -0.59 -4.07
CA ARG A 35 -3.52 -0.47 -2.94
C ARG A 35 -3.41 0.95 -2.43
N ALA A 36 -3.39 1.94 -3.32
CA ALA A 36 -3.43 3.34 -2.91
C ALA A 36 -4.75 3.74 -2.22
N GLU A 37 -5.86 3.02 -2.45
CA GLU A 37 -7.11 3.17 -1.70
C GLU A 37 -7.07 2.43 -0.35
N GLU A 38 -6.40 1.28 -0.28
CA GLU A 38 -6.14 0.49 0.93
C GLU A 38 -5.28 1.29 1.93
N ASP A 39 -4.24 1.99 1.46
CA ASP A 39 -3.42 2.90 2.27
C ASP A 39 -4.24 4.04 2.91
N ARG A 40 -5.41 4.35 2.33
CA ARG A 40 -6.35 5.36 2.83
C ARG A 40 -7.41 4.78 3.77
N ILE A 41 -7.32 3.51 4.16
CA ILE A 41 -8.19 2.93 5.19
C ILE A 41 -7.99 3.69 6.50
N ILE A 42 -9.09 4.17 7.07
CA ILE A 42 -9.09 4.91 8.31
C ILE A 42 -8.85 3.92 9.46
N GLN A 43 -7.69 4.03 10.11
CA GLN A 43 -7.24 3.09 11.14
C GLN A 43 -7.78 3.40 12.55
N ALA A 44 -8.27 4.62 12.78
CA ALA A 44 -8.84 5.05 14.05
C ALA A 44 -10.17 5.78 13.85
N PRO A 45 -11.12 5.65 14.78
CA PRO A 45 -12.43 6.29 14.63
C PRO A 45 -12.29 7.82 14.54
N ILE A 46 -13.00 8.43 13.58
CA ILE A 46 -13.03 9.88 13.42
C ILE A 46 -13.60 10.50 14.70
N GLY A 47 -12.86 11.45 15.29
CA GLY A 47 -13.22 12.10 16.55
C GLY A 47 -13.15 11.19 17.78
N GLY A 48 -12.53 10.01 17.68
CA GLY A 48 -12.46 9.04 18.79
C GLY A 48 -13.77 8.29 19.05
N ILE A 49 -14.74 8.34 18.12
CA ILE A 49 -16.10 7.82 18.35
C ILE A 49 -16.27 6.42 17.78
N GLU A 50 -16.27 5.45 18.67
CA GLU A 50 -16.58 4.05 18.37
C GLU A 50 -18.09 3.79 18.35
N GLY A 51 -18.76 4.31 17.31
CA GLY A 51 -20.21 4.14 17.11
C GLY A 51 -20.55 3.22 15.94
N LYS A 52 -21.86 3.01 15.71
CA LYS A 52 -22.39 2.23 14.57
C LYS A 52 -21.69 2.53 13.23
N ASN A 53 -21.44 3.80 12.92
CA ASN A 53 -20.79 4.19 11.67
C ASN A 53 -19.35 3.67 11.55
N TRP A 54 -18.60 3.67 12.66
CA TRP A 54 -17.23 3.16 12.71
C TRP A 54 -17.20 1.65 12.54
N TYR A 55 -18.04 0.93 13.30
CA TYR A 55 -18.11 -0.53 13.21
C TYR A 55 -18.61 -1.00 11.84
N ASN A 56 -19.61 -0.32 11.26
CA ASN A 56 -20.06 -0.61 9.90
C ASN A 56 -18.94 -0.39 8.88
N TYR A 57 -18.19 0.71 8.98
CA TYR A 57 -17.06 0.97 8.10
C TYR A 57 -16.00 -0.14 8.18
N ARG A 58 -15.60 -0.53 9.41
CA ARG A 58 -14.65 -1.62 9.62
C ARG A 58 -15.15 -2.96 9.08
N ALA A 59 -16.42 -3.27 9.30
CA ALA A 59 -17.03 -4.50 8.78
C ALA A 59 -17.03 -4.51 7.25
N ASN A 60 -17.41 -3.41 6.61
CA ASN A 60 -17.44 -3.31 5.15
C ASN A 60 -16.04 -3.38 4.54
N VAL A 61 -15.03 -2.73 5.14
CA VAL A 61 -13.63 -2.87 4.69
C VAL A 61 -13.16 -4.33 4.76
N ASN A 62 -13.47 -5.03 5.85
CA ASN A 62 -13.10 -6.44 5.99
C ASN A 62 -13.85 -7.33 4.97
N GLU A 63 -15.12 -7.03 4.67
CA GLU A 63 -15.90 -7.76 3.67
C GLU A 63 -15.32 -7.56 2.27
N THR A 64 -15.10 -6.32 1.85
CA THR A 64 -14.46 -5.98 0.57
C THR A 64 -13.07 -6.63 0.42
N GLN A 65 -12.27 -6.73 1.49
CA GLN A 65 -11.00 -7.47 1.48
C GLN A 65 -11.18 -8.99 1.31
N LYS A 66 -12.23 -9.55 1.93
CA LYS A 66 -12.58 -10.98 1.79
C LYS A 66 -13.05 -11.29 0.37
N GLU A 67 -13.88 -10.42 -0.21
CA GLU A 67 -14.41 -10.53 -1.56
C GLU A 67 -13.28 -10.49 -2.58
N LEU A 68 -12.37 -9.51 -2.53
CA LEU A 68 -11.17 -9.49 -3.38
C LEU A 68 -10.39 -10.82 -3.30
N SER A 69 -10.15 -11.33 -2.09
CA SER A 69 -9.44 -12.62 -1.95
C SER A 69 -10.21 -13.79 -2.56
N SER A 70 -11.54 -13.75 -2.57
CA SER A 70 -12.37 -14.75 -3.21
C SER A 70 -12.32 -14.58 -4.73
N ASP A 71 -12.49 -13.36 -5.24
CA ASP A 71 -12.55 -13.08 -6.66
C ASP A 71 -11.23 -13.41 -7.36
N LEU A 72 -10.10 -13.03 -6.75
CA LEU A 72 -8.77 -13.40 -7.26
C LEU A 72 -8.51 -14.91 -7.25
N ARG A 73 -9.17 -15.69 -6.36
CA ARG A 73 -9.07 -17.17 -6.39
C ARG A 73 -9.89 -17.80 -7.50
N HIS A 74 -10.96 -17.13 -7.94
CA HIS A 74 -11.86 -17.62 -8.98
C HIS A 74 -11.58 -17.00 -10.36
N ALA A 75 -10.74 -15.97 -10.42
CA ALA A 75 -10.31 -15.32 -11.66
C ALA A 75 -9.64 -16.32 -12.61
N SER A 76 -10.10 -16.33 -13.85
CA SER A 76 -9.68 -17.29 -14.88
C SER A 76 -8.70 -16.67 -15.89
N ASP A 77 -8.75 -15.34 -16.06
CA ASP A 77 -7.84 -14.60 -16.90
C ASP A 77 -7.42 -13.24 -16.28
N ILE A 78 -6.68 -12.45 -17.04
CA ILE A 78 -6.19 -11.14 -16.59
C ILE A 78 -7.31 -10.09 -16.49
N GLU A 79 -8.37 -10.24 -17.28
CA GLU A 79 -9.52 -9.32 -17.26
C GLU A 79 -10.28 -9.49 -15.95
N ASP A 80 -10.53 -10.75 -15.54
CA ASP A 80 -11.14 -11.06 -14.25
C ASP A 80 -10.34 -10.48 -13.07
N GLN A 81 -9.01 -10.56 -13.12
CA GLN A 81 -8.16 -9.97 -12.07
C GLN A 81 -8.22 -8.45 -12.08
N ARG A 82 -8.23 -7.84 -13.27
CA ARG A 82 -8.33 -6.39 -13.44
C ARG A 82 -9.63 -5.87 -12.83
N ASP A 83 -10.75 -6.49 -13.19
CA ASP A 83 -12.07 -6.11 -12.73
C ASP A 83 -12.20 -6.29 -11.20
N ALA A 84 -11.68 -7.39 -10.64
CA ALA A 84 -11.65 -7.61 -9.20
C ALA A 84 -10.87 -6.51 -8.44
N TRP A 85 -9.71 -6.10 -8.97
CA TRP A 85 -8.93 -5.01 -8.38
C TRP A 85 -9.62 -3.64 -8.51
N GLU A 86 -10.23 -3.35 -9.67
CA GLU A 86 -10.97 -2.11 -9.89
C GLU A 86 -12.18 -1.99 -8.95
N GLU A 87 -12.94 -3.07 -8.81
CA GLU A 87 -14.10 -3.14 -7.90
C GLU A 87 -13.64 -2.92 -6.45
N TYR A 88 -12.64 -3.68 -6.00
CA TYR A 88 -12.07 -3.54 -4.65
C TYR A 88 -11.66 -2.10 -4.32
N GLY A 89 -10.92 -1.43 -5.21
CA GLY A 89 -10.53 -0.03 -5.00
C GLY A 89 -11.73 0.93 -4.97
N THR A 90 -12.73 0.70 -5.82
CA THR A 90 -13.96 1.50 -5.88
C THR A 90 -14.79 1.35 -4.61
N GLU A 91 -14.92 0.14 -4.10
CA GLU A 91 -15.64 -0.15 -2.87
C GLU A 91 -14.96 0.48 -1.65
N LEU A 92 -13.64 0.31 -1.49
CA LEU A 92 -12.89 0.96 -0.41
C LEU A 92 -13.09 2.48 -0.38
N ARG A 93 -13.03 3.11 -1.56
CA ARG A 93 -13.29 4.55 -1.72
C ARG A 93 -14.72 4.90 -1.32
N GLY A 94 -15.69 4.10 -1.77
CA GLY A 94 -17.11 4.27 -1.47
C GLY A 94 -17.41 4.18 0.03
N GLU A 95 -16.91 3.13 0.68
CA GLU A 95 -17.11 2.89 2.11
C GLU A 95 -16.45 3.96 2.97
N ARG A 96 -15.23 4.36 2.63
CA ARG A 96 -14.56 5.50 3.26
C ARG A 96 -15.41 6.77 3.10
N GLY A 97 -15.89 7.06 1.89
CA GLY A 97 -16.74 8.21 1.61
C GLY A 97 -18.05 8.22 2.42
N LYS A 98 -18.71 7.06 2.53
CA LYS A 98 -19.93 6.89 3.35
C LYS A 98 -19.64 7.19 4.83
N TYR A 99 -18.57 6.62 5.38
CA TYR A 99 -18.18 6.86 6.77
C TYR A 99 -17.84 8.34 7.03
N VAL A 100 -16.98 8.92 6.20
CA VAL A 100 -16.59 10.34 6.29
C VAL A 100 -17.81 11.25 6.20
N LYS A 101 -18.71 11.02 5.25
CA LYS A 101 -19.96 11.80 5.11
C LYS A 101 -20.85 11.66 6.34
N ALA A 102 -20.97 10.46 6.90
CA ALA A 102 -21.78 10.23 8.09
C ALA A 102 -21.20 10.93 9.34
N MET A 103 -19.87 11.00 9.46
CA MET A 103 -19.20 11.71 10.55
C MET A 103 -19.23 13.24 10.36
N ALA A 104 -19.06 13.71 9.12
CA ALA A 104 -19.19 15.13 8.77
C ALA A 104 -20.57 15.69 9.11
N LYS A 105 -21.66 14.93 8.85
CA LYS A 105 -23.02 15.31 9.25
C LYS A 105 -23.20 15.48 10.76
N LYS A 106 -22.32 14.89 11.57
CA LYS A 106 -22.31 14.99 13.04
C LYS A 106 -21.32 16.04 13.56
N GLY A 107 -20.67 16.80 12.67
CA GLY A 107 -19.72 17.85 13.04
C GLY A 107 -18.25 17.40 13.12
N TYR A 108 -17.94 16.12 12.86
CA TYR A 108 -16.58 15.61 12.93
C TYR A 108 -15.91 15.65 11.55
N ARG A 109 -14.68 16.14 11.48
CA ARG A 109 -13.86 16.18 10.25
C ARG A 109 -12.79 15.09 10.30
N VAL A 110 -12.42 14.57 9.12
CA VAL A 110 -11.23 13.72 9.00
C VAL A 110 -10.01 14.59 9.29
N PRO A 111 -9.15 14.22 10.24
CA PRO A 111 -7.91 14.93 10.45
C PRO A 111 -7.03 14.78 9.20
N THR A 112 -6.67 15.89 8.57
CA THR A 112 -5.63 15.93 7.54
C THR A 112 -4.31 16.21 8.26
N VAL A 113 -3.39 15.24 8.29
CA VAL A 113 -2.05 15.47 8.83
C VAL A 113 -1.21 16.09 7.72
N TYR A 114 -0.81 17.34 7.88
CA TYR A 114 0.23 17.96 7.07
C TYR A 114 1.57 17.74 7.77
N ILE A 115 2.48 17.01 7.13
CA ILE A 115 3.87 16.93 7.58
C ILE A 115 4.64 17.97 6.76
N GLU A 116 4.94 19.12 7.37
CA GLU A 116 5.87 20.09 6.78
C GLU A 116 7.31 19.65 7.06
N GLY A 117 8.10 19.40 6.01
CA GLY A 117 9.57 19.31 6.08
C GLY A 117 10.20 17.91 6.16
N LEU A 118 10.07 17.11 5.09
CA LEU A 118 11.03 16.03 4.79
C LEU A 118 12.14 16.54 3.86
#